data_AF-I3E573-F1
#
_entry.id   AF-I3E573-F1
#
_cell.length_a   1.000
_cell.length_b   1.000
_cell.length_c   1.000
_cell.angle_alpha   90.00
_cell.angle_beta   90.00
_cell.angle_gamma   90.00
#
_symmetry.space_group_name_H-M   'P 1'
#
loop_
_entity.id
_entity.type
_entity.pdbx_description
1 polymer ?
#
loop_
_entity_poly.entity_id
_entity_poly.type
_entity_poly.pdbx_seq_one_letter_code
_entity_poly.pdbx_strand_id
1 'polypeptide(L)' 'MRVKCVLCDKIETIEDESPLAKRLRNRPIHTYMCYQCDRRIEEKTKARLASGKFRLNKPRSQEDDW' A
#
# COMPACT_ATOMS: atom_id res chain seq x y z
N MET A 1 -17.18 -8.26 2.21
CA MET A 1 -16.46 -8.43 0.92
C MET A 1 -15.21 -9.26 1.10
N ARG A 2 -14.98 -10.28 0.25
CA ARG A 2 -13.69 -10.98 0.20
C ARG A 2 -12.69 -10.19 -0.63
N VAL A 3 -11.50 -9.99 -0.11
CA VAL A 3 -10.40 -9.28 -0.78
C VAL A 3 -9.13 -10.10 -0.75
N LYS A 4 -8.30 -9.96 -1.79
CA LYS A 4 -7.03 -10.68 -1.92
C LYS A 4 -5.87 -9.69 -1.76
N CYS A 5 -4.92 -10.01 -0.89
CA CYS A 5 -3.70 -9.22 -0.74
C CYS A 5 -2.84 -9.30 -2.01
N VAL A 6 -2.37 -8.16 -2.52
CA VAL A 6 -1.55 -8.09 -3.73
C VAL A 6 -0.13 -8.66 -3.58
N LEU A 7 0.33 -8.90 -2.35
CA LEU A 7 1.72 -9.33 -2.07
C LEU A 7 1.85 -10.79 -1.63
N CYS A 8 0.91 -11.30 -0.85
CA CYS A 8 0.98 -12.65 -0.30
C CYS A 8 -0.23 -13.50 -0.65
N ASP A 9 -1.12 -12.99 -1.50
CA ASP A 9 -2.32 -13.68 -1.99
C ASP A 9 -3.31 -14.14 -0.92
N LYS A 10 -3.10 -13.76 0.35
CA LYS A 10 -4.01 -14.05 1.45
C LYS A 10 -5.38 -13.44 1.17
N ILE A 11 -6.42 -14.24 1.38
CA ILE A 11 -7.81 -13.81 1.27
C ILE A 11 -8.31 -13.43 2.65
N GLU A 12 -8.81 -12.21 2.80
CA GLU A 12 -9.40 -11.70 4.02
C GLU A 12 -10.81 -11.18 3.75
N THR A 13 -11.63 -11.12 4.80
CA THR A 13 -12.98 -10.58 4.71
C THR A 13 -12.97 -9.20 5.36
N ILE A 14 -13.41 -8.19 4.60
CA ILE A 14 -13.62 -6.84 5.10
C ILE A 14 -15.12 -6.52 5.13
N GLU A 15 -15.51 -5.56 5.97
CA GLU A 15 -16.87 -5.08 6.06
C GLU A 15 -17.33 -4.42 4.75
N ASP A 16 -18.49 -4.84 4.24
CA ASP A 16 -19.00 -4.43 2.93
C ASP A 16 -19.29 -2.93 2.84
N GLU A 17 -19.76 -2.32 3.93
CA GLU A 17 -20.12 -0.90 3.99
C GLU A 17 -18.94 0.01 4.36
N SER A 18 -17.75 -0.56 4.56
CA SER A 18 -16.57 0.23 4.89
C SER A 18 -16.13 1.14 3.72
N PRO A 19 -15.55 2.32 4.01
CA PRO A 19 -14.97 3.18 2.97
C PRO A 19 -13.91 2.47 2.11
N LEU A 20 -13.16 1.56 2.72
CA LEU A 20 -12.15 0.75 2.03
C LEU A 20 -12.80 -0.21 1.03
N ALA A 21 -13.87 -0.90 1.42
CA ALA A 21 -14.61 -1.76 0.51
C ALA A 21 -15.24 -0.98 -0.66
N LYS A 22 -15.81 0.20 -0.39
CA LYS A 22 -16.32 1.11 -1.44
C LYS A 22 -15.23 1.53 -2.42
N ARG A 23 -14.03 1.89 -1.93
CA ARG A 23 -12.89 2.27 -2.78
C ARG A 23 -12.45 1.15 -3.70
N LEU A 24 -12.32 -0.08 -3.19
CA LEU A 24 -11.89 -1.25 -3.97
C LEU A 24 -12.90 -1.64 -5.06
N ARG A 25 -14.21 -1.52 -4.80
CA ARG A 25 -15.24 -1.80 -5.81
C ARG A 25 -15.29 -0.77 -6.93
N ASN A 26 -15.15 0.51 -6.59
CA ASN A 26 -15.43 1.61 -7.52
C ASN A 26 -14.20 2.09 -8.30
N ARG A 27 -12.99 1.64 -7.95
CA ARG A 27 -11.74 2.07 -8.59
C ARG A 27 -10.81 0.86 -8.81
N PRO A 28 -10.74 0.33 -10.06
CA PRO A 28 -9.97 -0.87 -10.39
C PRO A 28 -8.45 -0.78 -10.12
N ILE A 29 -7.92 0.44 -10.00
CA ILE A 29 -6.51 0.70 -9.72
C ILE A 29 -6.18 0.45 -8.24
N HIS A 30 -7.16 0.52 -7.33
CA HIS A 30 -6.91 0.32 -5.92
C HIS A 30 -6.75 -1.18 -5.61
N THR A 31 -5.59 -1.53 -5.07
CA THR A 31 -5.28 -2.86 -4.59
C THR A 31 -5.43 -2.93 -3.08
N TYR A 32 -5.61 -4.16 -2.58
CA TYR A 32 -5.65 -4.43 -1.15
C TYR A 32 -4.31 -5.00 -0.68
N MET A 33 -3.82 -4.52 0.46
CA MET A 33 -2.66 -5.07 1.16
C MET A 33 -3.10 -5.47 2.57
N CYS A 34 -2.85 -6.73 2.94
CA CYS A 34 -3.18 -7.21 4.27
C CYS A 34 -2.26 -6.56 5.32
N TYR A 35 -2.75 -6.48 6.55
CA TYR A 35 -2.03 -5.87 7.67
C TYR A 35 -0.64 -6.49 7.91
N GLN A 36 -0.51 -7.80 7.72
CA GLN A 36 0.77 -8.49 7.89
C GLN A 36 1.81 -8.04 6.87
N CYS A 37 1.41 -7.80 5.62
CA CYS A 37 2.31 -7.33 4.59
C CYS A 37 2.69 -5.86 4.78
N ASP A 38 1.73 -5.04 5.21
CA ASP A 38 1.96 -3.64 5.59
C ASP A 38 3.03 -3.54 6.68
N ARG A 39 2.85 -4.25 7.80
CA ARG A 39 3.82 -4.31 8.90
C ARG A 39 5.19 -4.81 8.47
N ARG A 40 5.23 -5.88 7.67
CA ARG A 40 6.48 -6.44 7.14
C ARG A 40 7.26 -5.41 6.30
N ILE A 41 6.57 -4.60 5.50
CA ILE A 41 7.20 -3.54 4.71
C ILE A 41 7.65 -2.41 5.62
N GLU A 42 6.82 -2.01 6.58
CA GLU A 42 7.13 -0.97 7.56
C GLU A 42 8.45 -1.28 8.30
N GLU A 43 8.58 -2.48 8.86
CA GLU A 43 9.77 -2.92 9.60
C GLU A 43 11.02 -2.92 8.73
N LYS A 44 10.95 -3.50 7.52
CA LYS A 44 12.08 -3.53 6.59
C LYS A 44 12.48 -2.13 6.13
N THR A 45 11.51 -1.24 5.96
CA THR A 45 11.77 0.15 5.55
C THR A 45 12.47 0.91 6.68
N LYS A 46 12.01 0.77 7.92
CA LYS A 46 12.67 1.35 9.10
C LYS A 46 14.10 0.83 9.27
N ALA A 47 14.32 -0.48 9.10
CA ALA A 47 15.66 -1.07 9.17
C ALA A 47 16.61 -0.51 8.09
N ARG A 48 16.12 -0.35 6.85
CA ARG A 48 16.88 0.27 5.75
C ARG A 48 17.18 1.75 6.01
N LEU A 49 16.22 2.49 6.57
CA LEU A 49 16.40 3.88 6.95
C LEU A 49 17.48 4.04 8.02
N ALA A 50 17.45 3.17 9.04
CA ALA A 50 18.44 3.14 10.11
C ALA A 50 19.86 2.80 9.61
N SER A 51 19.99 2.11 8.48
CA SER A 51 21.29 1.74 7.91
C SER A 51 22.07 2.92 7.29
N GLY A 52 21.48 4.12 7.20
CA GLY A 52 22.11 5.32 6.62
C GLY A 52 22.37 5.27 5.10
N LYS A 53 22.02 4.17 4.42
CA LYS A 53 22.19 3.99 2.96
C LYS A 53 20.90 4.21 2.19
N PHE A 54 19.83 4.60 2.86
CA PHE A 54 18.52 4.83 2.24
C PHE A 54 18.56 6.11 1.41
N ARG A 55 18.29 5.98 0.11
CA ARG A 55 18.22 7.11 -0.83
C ARG A 55 16.78 7.25 -1.33
N LEU A 56 16.22 8.46 -1.16
CA LEU A 56 14.94 8.83 -1.77
C LEU A 56 15.23 9.36 -3.17
N ASN A 57 14.91 8.55 -4.18
CA ASN A 57 14.95 9.00 -5.57
C ASN A 57 13.69 9.81 -5.85
N LYS A 58 13.66 11.07 -5.42
CA LYS A 58 12.60 11.99 -5.83
C LYS A 58 12.83 12.36 -7.30
N PRO A 59 11.83 12.23 -8.18
CA PRO A 59 11.91 12.90 -9.47
C PRO A 59 12.07 14.40 -9.22
N ARG A 60 12.85 15.08 -10.06
CA ARG A 60 12.86 16.55 -10.08
C ARG A 60 11.42 16.98 -10.31
N SER A 61 10.85 17.78 -9.41
CA SER A 61 9.55 18.40 -9.68
C SER A 61 9.71 19.23 -10.95
N GLN A 62 9.10 18.81 -12.05
CA GLN A 62 8.55 19.80 -12.95
C GLN A 62 7.41 20.43 -12.16
N GLU A 63 7.45 21.74 -11.96
CA GLU A 63 6.26 22.48 -11.57
C GLU A 63 5.22 22.15 -12.63
N ASP A 64 4.19 21.39 -12.26
CA ASP A 64 3.01 21.26 -13.10
C ASP A 64 2.31 22.63 -13.04
N ASP A 65 2.60 23.47 -14.04
CA ASP A 65 1.76 24.63 -14.41
C ASP A 65 0.44 24.08 -14.98
N TRP A 66 -0.46 23.60 -14.12
CA TRP A 66 -1.83 23.22 -14.45
C TRP A 66 -2.81 23.58 -13.32
#